data_AF-A0A1F3ZTR7-F1
#
_entry.id   AF-A0A1F3ZTR7-F1
#
_cell.length_a   1.000
_cell.length_b   1.000
_cell.length_c   1.000
_cell.angle_alpha   90.00
_cell.angle_beta   90.00
_cell.angle_gamma   90.00
#
_symmetry.space_group_name_H-M   'P 1'
#
loop_
_entity.id
_entity.type
_entity.pdbx_description
1 polymer ?
#
loop_
_entity_poly.entity_id
_entity_poly.type
_entity_poly.pdbx_seq_one_letter_code
_entity_poly.pdbx_strand_id
1 'polypeptide(L)'
;MNSDISPIYLIAQYRPESLVRHIESIWMPVAREREFSLEVVLPRPQGGEFKGTADAVHQNLERVLRHEPDAVAVFAGDHIYRMDVRQMVEYHRERGADVTVAAIPVPIDQAPSFGVIAAQAGGRIREFQEKPAIPRPIASDPSRAYASMGNYVFEPRALERLLEDARRRGGTDFGHHVFSAMPPGLRAYAYDFGTNRVPGVRSYEEPAYWRDVGTLDALKAAQEDVQGAHPRFNLHNDAWPLCGESHRPLR
;
A
#
# COMPACT_ATOMS: atom_id res chain seq x y z
N MET A 1 4.73 9.88 14.08
CA MET A 1 4.03 9.01 13.12
C MET A 1 2.98 9.88 12.44
N ASN A 2 2.81 9.84 11.11
CA ASN A 2 1.97 10.86 10.44
C ASN A 2 0.48 10.47 10.35
N SER A 3 0.19 9.17 10.15
CA SER A 3 -1.19 8.65 10.05
C SER A 3 -1.65 7.85 11.27
N ASP A 4 -0.89 7.89 12.36
CA ASP A 4 -1.23 7.21 13.62
C ASP A 4 -1.60 5.72 13.49
N ILE A 5 -0.94 4.99 12.57
CA ILE A 5 -1.13 3.55 12.36
C ILE A 5 -0.05 2.76 13.12
N SER A 6 -0.46 2.01 14.14
CA SER A 6 0.43 1.15 14.93
C SER A 6 -0.33 -0.08 15.42
N PRO A 7 0.31 -1.26 15.62
CA PRO A 7 1.72 -1.59 15.35
C PRO A 7 2.06 -1.71 13.85
N ILE A 8 3.34 -1.51 13.50
CA ILE A 8 3.88 -1.69 12.14
C ILE A 8 4.73 -2.96 12.09
N TYR A 9 4.41 -3.84 11.14
CA TYR A 9 5.21 -5.03 10.83
C TYR A 9 5.84 -4.89 9.44
N LEU A 10 7.16 -4.82 9.38
CA LEU A 10 7.90 -4.81 8.13
C LEU A 10 8.29 -6.24 7.77
N ILE A 11 7.63 -6.83 6.79
CA ILE A 11 7.95 -8.17 6.31
C ILE A 11 9.00 -8.08 5.21
N ALA A 12 10.14 -8.74 5.40
CA ALA A 12 11.24 -8.77 4.44
C ALA A 12 11.75 -10.21 4.24
N GLN A 13 12.27 -10.54 3.04
CA GLN A 13 12.74 -11.88 2.71
C GLN A 13 14.05 -11.88 1.92
N TYR A 14 14.07 -11.25 0.74
CA TYR A 14 15.21 -11.34 -0.17
C TYR A 14 16.25 -10.27 0.12
N ARG A 15 17.49 -10.69 0.42
CA ARG A 15 18.65 -9.82 0.75
C ARG A 15 18.30 -8.69 1.73
N PRO A 16 17.70 -9.02 2.90
CA PRO A 16 17.13 -8.02 3.80
C PRO A 16 18.19 -7.28 4.61
N GLU A 17 19.47 -7.64 4.54
CA GLU A 17 20.51 -7.20 5.48
C GLU A 17 20.68 -5.67 5.50
N SER A 18 20.65 -5.04 4.32
CA SER A 18 20.75 -3.58 4.21
C SER A 18 19.50 -2.87 4.73
N LEU A 19 18.32 -3.42 4.43
CA LEU A 19 17.03 -2.93 4.90
C LEU A 19 16.91 -3.05 6.43
N VAL A 20 17.21 -4.23 6.99
CA VAL A 20 17.20 -4.49 8.43
C VAL A 20 18.12 -3.50 9.14
N ARG A 21 19.36 -3.32 8.65
CA ARG A 21 20.30 -2.36 9.21
C ARG A 21 19.77 -0.93 9.17
N HIS A 22 19.12 -0.53 8.07
CA HIS A 22 18.51 0.80 7.95
C HIS A 22 17.40 0.99 8.99
N ILE A 23 16.51 -0.01 9.13
CA ILE A 23 15.40 0.04 10.10
C ILE A 23 15.92 0.09 11.54
N GLU A 24 16.88 -0.74 11.90
CA GLU A 24 17.46 -0.78 13.24
C GLU A 24 18.19 0.53 13.60
N SER A 25 18.93 1.10 12.64
CA SER A 25 19.76 2.29 12.89
C SER A 25 19.00 3.62 12.83
N ILE A 26 17.92 3.69 12.05
CA ILE A 26 17.17 4.94 11.81
C ILE A 26 15.76 4.85 12.39
N TRP A 27 15.00 3.83 12.03
CA TRP A 27 13.57 3.78 12.32
C TRP A 27 13.24 3.28 13.72
N MET A 28 13.99 2.34 14.30
CA MET A 28 13.78 1.91 15.68
C MET A 28 13.98 3.03 16.71
N PRO A 29 15.01 3.91 16.59
CA PRO A 29 15.09 5.13 17.40
C PRO A 29 13.88 6.05 17.22
N VAL A 30 13.47 6.30 15.97
CA VAL A 30 12.29 7.14 15.66
C VAL A 30 11.02 6.54 16.26
N ALA A 31 10.86 5.21 16.22
CA ALA A 31 9.75 4.48 16.81
C ALA A 31 9.69 4.64 18.33
N ARG A 32 10.85 4.59 19.00
CA ARG A 32 10.95 4.85 20.44
C ARG A 32 10.64 6.31 20.80
N GLU A 33 11.21 7.25 20.06
CA GLU A 33 11.00 8.70 20.29
C GLU A 33 9.55 9.11 20.07
N ARG A 34 8.89 8.52 19.06
CA ARG A 34 7.50 8.82 18.70
C ARG A 34 6.49 7.77 19.20
N GLU A 35 6.92 6.93 20.13
CA GLU A 35 6.09 5.98 20.88
C GLU A 35 5.18 5.08 20.02
N PHE A 36 5.68 4.57 18.89
CA PHE A 36 4.97 3.58 18.07
C PHE A 36 5.73 2.26 17.99
N SER A 37 5.01 1.16 17.80
CA SER A 37 5.59 -0.18 17.65
C SER A 37 6.00 -0.44 16.20
N LEU A 38 7.24 -0.90 16.01
CA LEU A 38 7.82 -1.32 14.73
C LEU A 38 8.59 -2.62 14.92
N GLU A 39 8.23 -3.65 14.18
CA GLU A 39 8.91 -4.94 14.18
C GLU A 39 9.29 -5.36 12.75
N VAL A 40 10.52 -5.86 12.58
CA VAL A 40 10.93 -6.51 11.33
C VAL A 40 10.67 -8.01 11.41
N VAL A 41 9.98 -8.54 10.42
CA VAL A 41 9.55 -9.94 10.34
C VAL A 41 10.26 -10.60 9.16
N LEU A 42 11.04 -11.65 9.46
CA LEU A 42 11.76 -12.46 8.48
C LEU A 42 11.13 -13.88 8.41
N PRO A 43 11.35 -14.63 7.31
CA PRO A 43 10.91 -16.02 7.22
C PRO A 43 11.43 -16.86 8.38
N ARG A 44 10.58 -17.74 8.92
CA ARG A 44 10.96 -18.65 10.01
C ARG A 44 11.70 -19.86 9.46
N PRO A 45 12.75 -20.36 10.14
CA PRO A 45 13.43 -21.60 9.73
C PRO A 45 12.49 -22.79 9.56
N GLN A 46 11.45 -22.93 10.39
CA GLN A 46 10.45 -24.02 10.27
C GLN A 46 9.30 -23.71 9.30
N GLY A 47 9.06 -22.44 8.93
CA GLY A 47 7.97 -22.02 8.06
C GLY A 47 8.32 -22.01 6.57
N GLY A 48 9.62 -22.06 6.26
CA GLY A 48 10.13 -21.87 4.91
C GLY A 48 10.07 -20.40 4.49
N GLU A 49 10.52 -20.14 3.26
CA GLU A 49 10.39 -18.84 2.60
C GLU A 49 8.91 -18.47 2.40
N PHE A 50 8.60 -17.16 2.36
CA PHE A 50 7.26 -16.74 1.94
C PHE A 50 7.10 -17.02 0.44
N LYS A 51 6.00 -17.68 0.09
CA LYS A 51 5.70 -18.08 -1.30
C LYS A 51 5.05 -16.96 -2.12
N GLY A 52 4.80 -15.82 -1.50
CA GLY A 52 4.16 -14.65 -2.09
C GLY A 52 3.64 -13.70 -1.02
N THR A 53 3.06 -12.58 -1.47
CA THR A 53 2.63 -11.47 -0.59
C THR A 53 1.51 -11.88 0.38
N ALA A 54 0.53 -12.66 -0.08
CA ALA A 54 -0.57 -13.14 0.76
C ALA A 54 -0.10 -14.25 1.71
N ASP A 55 0.81 -15.12 1.28
CA ASP A 55 1.41 -16.15 2.13
C ASP A 55 2.23 -15.52 3.28
N ALA A 56 2.98 -14.46 3.00
CA ALA A 56 3.76 -13.72 4.00
C ALA A 56 2.87 -13.15 5.13
N VAL A 57 1.73 -12.56 4.76
CA VAL A 57 0.75 -12.05 5.74
C VAL A 57 0.07 -13.21 6.48
N HIS A 58 -0.34 -14.26 5.76
CA HIS A 58 -1.00 -15.43 6.38
C HIS A 58 -0.10 -16.10 7.43
N GLN A 59 1.19 -16.32 7.13
CA GLN A 59 2.15 -16.91 8.07
C GLN A 59 2.34 -16.09 9.36
N ASN A 60 2.01 -14.80 9.32
CA ASN A 60 2.17 -13.86 10.43
C ASN A 60 0.83 -13.31 10.95
N LEU A 61 -0.30 -13.85 10.49
CA LEU A 61 -1.62 -13.29 10.79
C LEU A 61 -1.93 -13.31 12.29
N GLU A 62 -1.61 -14.40 13.00
CA GLU A 62 -1.82 -14.52 14.44
C GLU A 62 -1.10 -13.40 15.23
N ARG A 63 0.10 -13.01 14.79
CA ARG A 63 0.86 -11.92 15.41
C ARG A 63 0.12 -10.58 15.27
N VAL A 64 -0.44 -10.33 14.09
CA VAL A 64 -1.21 -9.11 13.81
C VAL A 64 -2.52 -9.11 14.61
N LEU A 65 -3.28 -10.21 14.55
CA LEU A 65 -4.59 -10.31 15.19
C LEU A 65 -4.55 -10.32 16.72
N ARG A 66 -3.43 -10.69 17.34
CA ARG A 66 -3.23 -10.63 18.80
C ARG A 66 -3.42 -9.22 19.38
N HIS A 67 -3.25 -8.18 18.57
CA HIS A 67 -3.45 -6.80 18.97
C HIS A 67 -4.92 -6.33 18.84
N GLU A 68 -5.84 -7.24 18.47
CA GLU A 68 -7.26 -6.95 18.24
C GLU A 68 -7.48 -5.67 17.41
N PRO A 69 -6.84 -5.57 16.22
CA PRO A 69 -6.84 -4.32 15.47
C PRO A 69 -8.24 -3.97 14.96
N ASP A 70 -8.58 -2.69 14.93
CA ASP A 70 -9.82 -2.20 14.31
C ASP A 70 -9.85 -2.43 12.78
N ALA A 71 -8.68 -2.36 12.15
CA ALA A 71 -8.46 -2.57 10.72
C ALA A 71 -7.01 -2.99 10.49
N VAL A 72 -6.76 -3.73 9.42
CA VAL A 72 -5.40 -4.15 9.04
C VAL A 72 -5.02 -3.50 7.72
N ALA A 73 -3.96 -2.68 7.75
CA ALA A 73 -3.37 -2.07 6.56
C ALA A 73 -2.23 -2.95 6.03
N VAL A 74 -2.32 -3.37 4.76
CA VAL A 74 -1.28 -4.15 4.06
C VAL A 74 -0.79 -3.33 2.88
N PHE A 75 0.47 -2.87 2.95
CA PHE A 75 1.01 -1.86 2.04
C PHE A 75 2.27 -2.38 1.36
N ALA A 76 2.41 -2.07 0.06
CA ALA A 76 3.64 -2.31 -0.68
C ALA A 76 4.72 -1.31 -0.24
N GLY A 77 5.92 -1.81 0.06
CA GLY A 77 7.03 -1.05 0.63
C GLY A 77 8.02 -0.48 -0.38
N ASP A 78 7.76 -0.63 -1.67
CA ASP A 78 8.67 -0.36 -2.79
C ASP A 78 8.20 0.77 -3.73
N HIS A 79 7.08 1.42 -3.42
CA HIS A 79 6.58 2.59 -4.15
C HIS A 79 6.93 3.91 -3.45
N ILE A 80 7.06 5.00 -4.23
CA ILE A 80 7.32 6.36 -3.72
C ILE A 80 6.04 7.18 -3.80
N TYR A 81 5.50 7.59 -2.64
CA TYR A 81 4.30 8.44 -2.53
C TYR A 81 4.17 9.07 -1.14
N ARG A 82 3.22 9.98 -0.99
CA ARG A 82 2.73 10.48 0.31
C ARG A 82 1.24 10.23 0.41
N MET A 83 0.81 9.58 1.49
CA MET A 83 -0.59 9.24 1.73
C MET A 83 -0.95 9.47 3.19
N ASP A 84 -2.09 10.10 3.44
CA ASP A 84 -2.75 10.03 4.74
C ASP A 84 -3.63 8.79 4.80
N VAL A 85 -3.13 7.73 5.44
CA VAL A 85 -3.80 6.43 5.55
C VAL A 85 -5.09 6.52 6.36
N ARG A 86 -5.22 7.50 7.26
CA ARG A 86 -6.42 7.70 8.08
C ARG A 86 -7.66 7.92 7.22
N GLN A 87 -7.52 8.65 6.11
CA GLN A 87 -8.62 8.90 5.17
C GLN A 87 -9.10 7.62 4.46
N MET A 88 -8.18 6.71 4.14
CA MET A 88 -8.54 5.41 3.57
C MET A 88 -9.20 4.50 4.59
N VAL A 89 -8.74 4.53 5.85
CA VAL A 89 -9.34 3.79 6.97
C VAL A 89 -10.75 4.32 7.30
N GLU A 90 -10.94 5.63 7.29
CA GLU A 90 -12.25 6.25 7.47
C GLU A 90 -13.21 5.88 6.34
N TYR A 91 -12.76 6.01 5.08
CA TYR A 91 -13.52 5.56 3.91
C TYR A 91 -13.94 4.08 4.00
N HIS A 92 -13.03 3.22 4.48
CA HIS A 92 -13.26 1.80 4.70
C HIS A 92 -14.37 1.57 5.75
N ARG A 93 -14.28 2.28 6.88
CA ARG A 93 -15.24 2.21 7.99
C ARG A 93 -16.62 2.71 7.60
N GLU A 94 -16.72 3.87 6.95
CA GLU A 94 -17.99 4.47 6.51
C GLU A 94 -18.80 3.55 5.60
N ARG A 95 -18.11 2.74 4.78
CA ARG A 95 -18.74 1.79 3.86
C ARG A 95 -19.06 0.44 4.49
N GLY A 96 -18.60 0.20 5.73
CA GLY A 96 -18.55 -1.13 6.31
C GLY A 96 -17.89 -2.11 5.34
N ALA A 97 -16.76 -1.72 4.75
CA ALA A 97 -16.08 -2.53 3.76
C ALA A 97 -15.44 -3.77 4.41
N ASP A 98 -15.38 -4.88 3.68
CA ASP A 98 -14.56 -6.03 4.07
C ASP A 98 -13.10 -5.78 3.65
N VAL A 99 -12.92 -5.12 2.52
CA VAL A 99 -11.63 -4.68 2.00
C VAL A 99 -11.78 -3.38 1.22
N THR A 100 -10.81 -2.49 1.39
CA THR A 100 -10.62 -1.30 0.57
C THR A 100 -9.29 -1.37 -0.13
N VAL A 101 -9.25 -1.15 -1.44
CA VAL A 101 -8.05 -1.17 -2.27
C VAL A 101 -7.73 0.26 -2.70
N ALA A 102 -6.52 0.74 -2.43
CA ALA A 102 -6.08 2.04 -2.91
C ALA A 102 -5.86 1.97 -4.43
N ALA A 103 -6.54 2.88 -5.13
CA ALA A 103 -6.58 2.92 -6.57
C ALA A 103 -6.11 4.29 -7.06
N ILE A 104 -5.14 4.30 -7.96
CA ILE A 104 -4.69 5.52 -8.64
C ILE A 104 -5.33 5.60 -10.04
N PRO A 105 -6.00 6.72 -10.40
CA PRO A 105 -6.45 6.95 -11.76
C PRO A 105 -5.24 7.13 -12.69
N VAL A 106 -5.09 6.23 -13.66
CA VAL A 106 -4.05 6.32 -14.70
C VAL A 106 -4.69 6.46 -16.08
N PRO A 107 -4.00 7.06 -17.06
CA PRO A 107 -4.41 7.00 -18.46
C PRO A 107 -4.71 5.56 -18.91
N ILE A 108 -5.79 5.36 -19.66
CA ILE A 108 -6.28 4.02 -20.02
C ILE A 108 -5.26 3.19 -20.81
N ASP A 109 -4.35 3.85 -21.55
CA ASP A 109 -3.28 3.25 -22.33
C ASP A 109 -2.11 2.74 -21.48
N GLN A 110 -1.93 3.26 -20.26
CA GLN A 110 -0.91 2.82 -19.31
C GLN A 110 -1.41 1.71 -18.37
N ALA A 111 -2.73 1.56 -18.25
CA ALA A 111 -3.37 0.61 -17.35
C ALA A 111 -2.97 -0.87 -17.54
N PRO A 112 -2.64 -1.39 -18.75
CA PRO A 112 -2.23 -2.79 -18.93
C PRO A 112 -0.99 -3.21 -18.14
N SER A 113 -0.17 -2.27 -17.65
CA SER A 113 1.01 -2.55 -16.82
C SER A 113 0.67 -2.87 -15.35
N PHE A 114 -0.59 -2.66 -14.93
CA PHE A 114 -1.03 -2.72 -13.54
C PHE A 114 -2.15 -3.75 -13.31
N GLY A 115 -2.42 -4.06 -12.04
CA GLY A 115 -3.70 -4.66 -11.65
C GLY A 115 -4.81 -3.61 -11.76
N VAL A 116 -5.78 -3.82 -12.64
CA VAL A 116 -6.88 -2.87 -12.92
C VAL A 116 -8.12 -3.23 -12.10
N ILE A 117 -8.72 -2.21 -11.49
CA ILE A 117 -9.89 -2.34 -10.64
C ILE A 117 -11.12 -1.83 -11.39
N ALA A 118 -12.06 -2.71 -11.70
CA ALA A 118 -13.35 -2.30 -12.25
C ALA A 118 -14.33 -2.00 -11.11
N ALA A 119 -14.52 -0.71 -10.83
CA ALA A 119 -15.45 -0.23 -9.82
C ALA A 119 -16.74 0.35 -10.42
N GLN A 120 -17.86 0.18 -9.73
CA GLN A 120 -19.12 0.85 -10.01
C GLN A 120 -19.11 2.30 -9.51
N ALA A 121 -20.12 3.06 -9.90
CA ALA A 121 -20.47 4.31 -9.20
C ALA A 121 -20.57 4.05 -7.68
N GLY A 122 -19.94 4.90 -6.87
CA GLY A 122 -19.81 4.72 -5.42
C GLY A 122 -18.59 3.89 -4.97
N GLY A 123 -17.78 3.40 -5.91
CA GLY A 123 -16.47 2.78 -5.64
C GLY A 123 -16.53 1.28 -5.35
N ARG A 124 -17.70 0.62 -5.42
CA ARG A 124 -17.80 -0.83 -5.17
C ARG A 124 -17.09 -1.61 -6.28
N ILE A 125 -16.12 -2.45 -5.91
CA ILE A 125 -15.34 -3.26 -6.84
C ILE A 125 -16.22 -4.42 -7.34
N ARG A 126 -16.29 -4.58 -8.66
CA ARG A 126 -16.93 -5.75 -9.30
C ARG A 126 -15.92 -6.80 -9.70
N GLU A 127 -14.76 -6.36 -10.16
CA GLU A 127 -13.77 -7.20 -10.82
C GLU A 127 -12.38 -6.61 -10.58
N PHE A 128 -11.41 -7.49 -10.38
CA PHE A 128 -10.00 -7.17 -10.35
C PHE A 128 -9.34 -7.92 -11.51
N GLN A 129 -8.60 -7.19 -12.36
CA GLN A 129 -7.97 -7.73 -13.56
C GLN A 129 -6.46 -7.53 -13.44
N GLU A 130 -5.69 -8.61 -13.34
CA GLU A 130 -4.23 -8.50 -13.33
C GLU A 130 -3.71 -8.28 -14.75
N LYS A 131 -3.05 -7.13 -14.98
CA LYS A 131 -2.40 -6.74 -16.25
C LYS A 131 -3.25 -7.06 -17.49
N PRO A 132 -4.49 -6.55 -17.57
CA PRO A 132 -5.39 -6.89 -18.67
C PRO A 132 -4.92 -6.26 -19.98
N ALA A 133 -5.04 -7.02 -21.08
CA ALA A 133 -4.82 -6.46 -22.42
C ALA A 133 -5.85 -5.38 -22.77
N ILE A 134 -7.07 -5.47 -22.23
CA ILE A 134 -8.15 -4.50 -22.43
C ILE A 134 -8.65 -4.04 -21.05
N PRO A 135 -8.12 -2.93 -20.52
CA PRO A 135 -8.48 -2.45 -19.18
C PRO A 135 -9.90 -1.88 -19.15
N ARG A 136 -10.61 -2.11 -18.05
CA ARG A 136 -11.92 -1.48 -17.79
C ARG A 136 -11.72 -0.02 -17.37
N PRO A 137 -12.40 0.95 -18.03
CA PRO A 137 -12.29 2.33 -17.63
C PRO A 137 -13.06 2.65 -16.34
N ILE A 138 -12.75 3.79 -15.73
CA ILE A 138 -13.51 4.37 -14.63
C ILE A 138 -14.89 4.79 -15.18
N ALA A 139 -15.97 4.41 -14.49
CA ALA A 139 -17.33 4.66 -14.97
C ALA A 139 -17.63 6.16 -15.19
N SER A 140 -17.03 7.05 -14.39
CA SER A 140 -17.16 8.50 -14.52
C SER A 140 -16.15 9.16 -15.45
N ASP A 141 -15.08 8.45 -15.85
CA ASP A 141 -14.03 8.97 -16.73
C ASP A 141 -13.49 7.84 -17.64
N PRO A 142 -14.04 7.71 -18.86
CA PRO A 142 -13.61 6.71 -19.82
C PRO A 142 -12.15 6.81 -20.29
N SER A 143 -11.49 7.96 -20.08
CA SER A 143 -10.09 8.17 -20.48
C SER A 143 -9.08 7.55 -19.51
N ARG A 144 -9.56 7.08 -18.35
CA ARG A 144 -8.73 6.55 -17.27
C ARG A 144 -9.22 5.20 -16.79
N ALA A 145 -8.32 4.44 -16.17
CA ALA A 145 -8.64 3.26 -15.39
C ALA A 145 -8.10 3.40 -13.97
N TYR A 146 -8.70 2.69 -13.03
CA TYR A 146 -8.16 2.54 -11.69
C TYR A 146 -7.08 1.46 -11.69
N ALA A 147 -5.84 1.85 -11.44
CA ALA A 147 -4.74 0.92 -11.17
C ALA A 147 -4.59 0.70 -9.67
N SER A 148 -4.45 -0.56 -9.25
CA SER A 148 -4.16 -0.93 -7.86
C SER A 148 -2.76 -0.48 -7.49
N MET A 149 -2.65 0.21 -6.36
CA MET A 149 -1.35 0.66 -5.82
C MET A 149 -0.65 -0.42 -4.98
N GLY A 150 -1.28 -1.59 -4.80
CA GLY A 150 -0.78 -2.62 -3.89
C GLY A 150 -1.00 -2.33 -2.39
N ASN A 151 -1.86 -1.35 -2.08
CA ASN A 151 -2.19 -0.96 -0.71
C ASN A 151 -3.65 -1.31 -0.39
N TYR A 152 -3.86 -1.95 0.74
CA TYR A 152 -5.13 -2.50 1.14
C TYR A 152 -5.44 -2.17 2.60
N VAL A 153 -6.71 -1.93 2.91
CA VAL A 153 -7.23 -1.88 4.28
C VAL A 153 -8.29 -2.95 4.41
N PHE A 154 -8.16 -3.82 5.40
CA PHE A 154 -9.07 -4.94 5.63
C PHE A 154 -9.77 -4.81 6.97
N GLU A 155 -11.01 -5.29 6.99
CA GLU A 155 -11.61 -5.75 8.24
C GLU A 155 -10.86 -7.04 8.67
N PRO A 156 -10.45 -7.18 9.95
CA PRO A 156 -9.57 -8.27 10.38
C PRO A 156 -10.10 -9.69 10.07
N ARG A 157 -11.38 -9.95 10.30
CA ARG A 157 -11.98 -11.27 10.01
C ARG A 157 -12.13 -11.53 8.52
N ALA A 158 -12.32 -10.49 7.72
CA ALA A 158 -12.32 -10.57 6.28
C ALA A 158 -10.93 -10.91 5.74
N LEU A 159 -9.87 -10.29 6.27
CA LEU A 159 -8.49 -10.66 5.93
C LEU A 159 -8.23 -12.14 6.20
N GLU A 160 -8.55 -12.61 7.41
CA GLU A 160 -8.37 -14.02 7.80
C GLU A 160 -9.07 -14.96 6.82
N ARG A 161 -10.37 -14.76 6.60
CA ARG A 161 -11.17 -15.56 5.66
C ARG A 161 -10.61 -15.56 4.24
N LEU A 162 -10.19 -14.40 3.73
CA LEU A 162 -9.66 -14.26 2.38
C LEU A 162 -8.33 -15.00 2.20
N LEU A 163 -7.44 -14.91 3.20
CA LEU A 163 -6.16 -15.61 3.19
C LEU A 163 -6.34 -17.12 3.35
N GLU A 164 -7.25 -17.58 4.21
CA GLU A 164 -7.58 -18.99 4.35
C GLU A 164 -8.14 -19.58 3.06
N ASP A 165 -9.05 -18.85 2.41
CA ASP A 165 -9.64 -19.28 1.14
C ASP A 165 -8.59 -19.36 0.03
N ALA A 166 -7.75 -18.33 -0.12
CA ALA A 166 -6.66 -18.33 -1.07
C ALA A 166 -5.71 -19.51 -0.83
N ARG A 167 -5.33 -19.77 0.43
CA ARG A 167 -4.46 -20.91 0.78
C ARG A 167 -5.08 -22.25 0.43
N ARG A 168 -6.38 -22.46 0.68
CA ARG A 168 -7.09 -23.70 0.28
C ARG A 168 -7.05 -23.92 -1.23
N ARG A 169 -7.03 -22.84 -2.02
CA ARG A 169 -6.89 -22.87 -3.48
C ARG A 169 -5.43 -22.90 -3.96
N GLY A 170 -4.45 -22.94 -3.05
CA GLY A 170 -3.03 -22.90 -3.37
C GLY A 170 -2.49 -21.51 -3.76
N GLY A 171 -3.27 -20.45 -3.52
CA GLY A 171 -2.91 -19.07 -3.83
C GLY A 171 -2.00 -18.43 -2.78
N THR A 172 -1.02 -17.66 -3.24
CA THR A 172 0.02 -17.06 -2.39
C THR A 172 0.20 -15.55 -2.59
N ASP A 173 -0.56 -14.93 -3.49
CA ASP A 173 -0.41 -13.51 -3.88
C ASP A 173 -1.73 -12.76 -3.79
N PHE A 174 -1.70 -11.51 -3.29
CA PHE A 174 -2.91 -10.71 -3.14
C PHE A 174 -3.59 -10.40 -4.48
N GLY A 175 -2.86 -9.85 -5.45
CA GLY A 175 -3.44 -9.49 -6.75
C GLY A 175 -3.92 -10.73 -7.50
N HIS A 176 -3.00 -11.66 -7.75
CA HIS A 176 -3.24 -12.81 -8.62
C HIS A 176 -4.20 -13.83 -8.04
N HIS A 177 -4.22 -14.04 -6.71
CA HIS A 177 -4.94 -15.15 -6.11
C HIS A 177 -6.06 -14.76 -5.14
N VAL A 178 -5.87 -13.68 -4.36
CA VAL A 178 -6.91 -13.20 -3.42
C VAL A 178 -7.95 -12.38 -4.17
N PHE A 179 -7.53 -11.36 -4.92
CA PHE A 179 -8.46 -10.43 -5.59
C PHE A 179 -9.00 -10.95 -6.91
N SER A 180 -8.23 -11.70 -7.71
CA SER A 180 -8.76 -12.35 -8.92
C SER A 180 -9.88 -13.37 -8.66
N ALA A 181 -10.01 -13.85 -7.41
CA ALA A 181 -11.01 -14.83 -6.99
C ALA A 181 -11.84 -14.33 -5.80
N MET A 182 -12.21 -13.04 -5.82
CA MET A 182 -13.06 -12.45 -4.78
C MET A 182 -14.36 -13.25 -4.59
N PRO A 183 -14.70 -13.66 -3.35
CA PRO A 183 -15.91 -14.40 -3.09
C PRO A 183 -17.15 -13.53 -3.36
N PRO A 184 -18.27 -14.12 -3.83
CA PRO A 184 -19.54 -13.43 -3.95
C PRO A 184 -19.94 -12.77 -2.64
N GLY A 185 -20.47 -11.54 -2.71
CA GLY A 185 -20.92 -10.80 -1.54
C GLY A 185 -19.82 -10.02 -0.80
N LEU A 186 -18.54 -10.21 -1.12
CA LEU A 186 -17.45 -9.40 -0.55
C LEU A 186 -17.72 -7.91 -0.77
N ARG A 187 -17.68 -7.13 0.31
CA ARG A 187 -17.83 -5.67 0.28
C ARG A 187 -16.48 -5.03 0.00
N ALA A 188 -16.00 -5.20 -1.23
CA ALA A 188 -14.76 -4.63 -1.72
C ALA A 188 -14.99 -3.24 -2.33
N TYR A 189 -14.15 -2.25 -1.98
CA TYR A 189 -14.25 -0.88 -2.48
C TYR A 189 -12.92 -0.33 -2.95
N ALA A 190 -12.93 0.42 -4.05
CA ALA A 190 -11.79 1.20 -4.52
C ALA A 190 -11.76 2.53 -3.76
N TYR A 191 -10.61 2.88 -3.19
CA TYR A 191 -10.34 4.20 -2.63
C TYR A 191 -9.54 5.01 -3.65
N ASP A 192 -10.11 6.11 -4.13
CA ASP A 192 -9.46 6.96 -5.12
C ASP A 192 -8.34 7.79 -4.47
N PHE A 193 -7.08 7.41 -4.74
CA PHE A 193 -5.92 8.10 -4.21
C PHE A 193 -5.80 9.55 -4.71
N GLY A 194 -6.39 9.88 -5.86
CA GLY A 194 -6.53 11.26 -6.37
C GLY A 194 -7.30 12.18 -5.41
N THR A 195 -8.10 11.61 -4.52
CA THR A 195 -8.87 12.34 -3.50
C THR A 195 -8.13 12.45 -2.16
N ASN A 196 -7.03 11.72 -1.96
CA ASN A 196 -6.24 11.81 -0.74
C ASN A 196 -5.63 13.21 -0.57
N ARG A 197 -5.66 13.74 0.65
CA ARG A 197 -5.11 15.07 0.96
C ARG A 197 -4.06 14.96 2.04
N VAL A 198 -2.85 15.42 1.73
CA VAL A 198 -1.76 15.48 2.71
C VAL A 198 -1.50 16.94 3.07
N PRO A 199 -1.45 17.30 4.36
CA PRO A 199 -1.10 18.65 4.80
C PRO A 199 0.25 19.12 4.25
N GLY A 200 0.37 20.42 3.98
CA GLY A 200 1.63 21.05 3.54
C GLY A 200 2.07 20.77 2.10
N VAL A 201 1.30 19.99 1.33
CA VAL A 201 1.52 19.83 -0.13
C VAL A 201 1.37 21.19 -0.81
N ARG A 202 2.39 21.58 -1.57
CA ARG A 202 2.41 22.84 -2.32
C ARG A 202 1.59 22.72 -3.59
N SER A 203 1.08 23.86 -4.05
CA SER A 203 0.25 23.95 -5.26
C SER A 203 0.96 23.56 -6.56
N TYR A 204 2.29 23.60 -6.59
CA TYR A 204 3.10 23.18 -7.73
C TYR A 204 3.41 21.68 -7.74
N GLU A 205 3.19 20.97 -6.63
CA GLU A 205 3.47 19.53 -6.57
C GLU A 205 2.44 18.76 -7.40
N GLU A 206 2.85 17.59 -7.90
CA GLU A 206 1.94 16.70 -8.62
C GLU A 206 0.87 16.16 -7.67
N PRO A 207 -0.43 16.36 -7.97
CA PRO A 207 -1.50 15.78 -7.19
C PRO A 207 -1.42 14.25 -7.22
N ALA A 208 -1.55 13.62 -6.05
CA ALA A 208 -1.48 12.17 -5.90
C ALA A 208 -0.23 11.55 -6.54
N TYR A 209 0.93 12.21 -6.36
CA TYR A 209 2.22 11.69 -6.79
C TYR A 209 2.45 10.27 -6.28
N TRP A 210 2.66 9.36 -7.23
CA TRP A 210 2.98 7.96 -6.99
C TRP A 210 3.91 7.47 -8.09
N ARG A 211 4.96 6.74 -7.71
CA ARG A 211 5.89 6.10 -8.63
C ARG A 211 6.15 4.67 -8.20
N ASP A 212 5.97 3.75 -9.14
CA ASP A 212 6.58 2.43 -9.11
C ASP A 212 7.97 2.54 -9.75
N VAL A 213 9.01 2.29 -8.95
CA VAL A 213 10.42 2.41 -9.34
C VAL A 213 11.03 1.04 -9.67
N GLY A 214 10.24 0.15 -10.27
CA GLY A 214 10.69 -1.19 -10.69
C GLY A 214 11.72 -1.23 -11.83
N THR A 215 12.01 -0.11 -12.50
CA THR A 215 13.04 -0.02 -13.56
C THR A 215 14.05 1.09 -13.29
N LEU A 216 15.26 0.98 -13.87
CA LEU A 216 16.29 2.01 -13.73
C LEU A 216 15.85 3.37 -14.30
N ASP A 217 15.11 3.36 -15.41
CA ASP A 217 14.57 4.58 -16.01
C ASP A 217 13.51 5.21 -15.13
N ALA A 218 12.61 4.41 -14.53
CA ALA A 218 11.62 4.89 -13.58
C ALA A 218 12.27 5.47 -12.32
N LEU A 219 13.31 4.82 -11.80
CA LEU A 219 14.09 5.33 -10.67
C LEU A 219 14.76 6.68 -11.01
N LYS A 220 15.38 6.78 -12.18
CA LYS A 220 16.01 8.03 -12.64
C LYS A 220 14.99 9.15 -12.79
N ALA A 221 13.84 8.88 -13.42
CA ALA A 221 12.75 9.84 -13.56
C ALA A 221 12.25 10.32 -12.18
N ALA A 222 12.06 9.40 -11.22
CA ALA A 222 11.67 9.77 -9.87
C ALA A 222 12.72 10.62 -9.13
N GLN A 223 14.02 10.44 -9.42
CA GLN A 223 15.09 11.30 -8.89
C GLN A 223 15.08 12.71 -9.50
N GLU A 224 14.69 12.84 -10.77
CA GLU A 224 14.51 14.13 -11.44
C GLU A 224 13.27 14.86 -10.90
N ASP A 225 12.19 14.13 -10.60
CA ASP A 225 10.93 14.65 -10.07
C ASP A 225 11.07 15.39 -8.73
N VAL A 226 12.11 15.10 -7.94
CA VAL A 226 12.39 15.73 -6.63
C VAL A 226 13.38 16.90 -6.71
N GLN A 227 13.88 17.26 -7.89
CA GLN A 227 14.87 18.31 -8.09
C GLN A 227 14.26 19.66 -8.50
N GLY A 228 15.06 20.72 -8.38
CA GLY A 228 14.70 22.07 -8.82
C GLY A 228 13.95 22.89 -7.77
N ALA A 229 13.54 24.10 -8.16
CA ALA A 229 12.85 25.05 -7.26
C ALA A 229 11.38 24.67 -7.00
N HIS A 230 10.75 23.97 -7.94
CA HIS A 230 9.36 23.52 -7.89
C HIS A 230 9.29 22.03 -8.24
N PRO A 231 9.80 21.14 -7.39
CA PRO A 231 9.79 19.71 -7.66
C PRO A 231 8.35 19.17 -7.72
N ARG A 232 8.13 18.12 -8.51
CA ARG A 232 6.84 17.42 -8.58
C ARG A 232 6.51 16.74 -7.25
N PHE A 233 7.53 16.31 -6.52
CA PHE A 233 7.42 15.76 -5.17
C PHE A 233 8.41 16.44 -4.24
N ASN A 234 7.91 17.32 -3.37
CA ASN A 234 8.76 18.00 -2.40
C ASN A 234 9.12 17.07 -1.21
N LEU A 235 10.42 16.81 -1.03
CA LEU A 235 10.92 16.01 0.09
C LEU A 235 10.86 16.75 1.44
N HIS A 236 10.73 18.08 1.41
CA HIS A 236 10.69 18.94 2.60
C HIS A 236 9.27 19.44 2.85
N ASN A 237 8.52 18.67 3.63
CA ASN A 237 7.18 19.03 4.10
C ASN A 237 7.10 18.89 5.63
N ASP A 238 7.17 20.03 6.34
CA ASP A 238 7.16 20.05 7.81
C ASP A 238 5.83 19.59 8.40
N ALA A 239 4.73 19.72 7.66
CA ALA A 239 3.40 19.26 8.09
C ALA A 239 3.19 17.75 7.85
N TRP A 240 4.06 17.12 7.04
CA TRP A 240 4.06 15.69 6.77
C TRP A 240 5.48 15.16 6.58
N PRO A 241 6.30 15.16 7.64
CA PRO A 241 7.73 14.90 7.52
C PRO A 241 8.02 13.47 7.05
N LEU A 242 9.05 13.35 6.21
CA LEU A 242 9.64 12.08 5.83
C LEU A 242 10.86 11.81 6.72
N CYS A 243 10.85 10.69 7.45
CA CYS A 243 11.99 10.26 8.26
C CYS A 243 12.94 9.41 7.42
N GLY A 244 14.25 9.57 7.64
CA GLY A 244 15.31 8.86 6.94
C GLY A 244 16.69 9.24 7.50
N GLU A 245 17.77 8.87 6.83
CA GLU A 245 19.14 9.16 7.30
C GLU A 245 19.43 10.65 7.47
N SER A 246 18.81 11.50 6.64
CA SER A 246 18.92 12.96 6.71
C SER A 246 18.17 13.59 7.89
N HIS A 247 17.35 12.82 8.61
CA HIS A 247 16.54 13.27 9.74
C HIS A 247 17.13 12.90 11.11
N ARG A 248 18.43 12.58 11.19
CA ARG A 248 19.10 12.41 12.48
C ARG A 248 18.97 13.71 13.29
N PRO A 249 18.41 13.68 14.52
CA PRO A 249 18.61 14.79 15.43
C PRO A 249 20.13 14.95 15.61
N LEU A 250 20.63 16.16 15.36
CA LEU A 250 21.99 16.51 15.75
C LEU A 250 22.08 16.28 17.26
N ARG A 251 22.97 15.37 17.66
CA ARG A 251 23.31 15.14 19.08
C ARG A 251 23.90 16.40 19.69
#